data_AF-A0A955NBN9-F1
#
_entry.id   AF-A0A955NBN9-F1
#
_cell.length_a   1.000
_cell.length_b   1.000
_cell.length_c   1.000
_cell.angle_alpha   90.00
_cell.angle_beta   90.00
_cell.angle_gamma   90.00
#
_symmetry.space_group_name_H-M   'P 1'
#
loop_
_entity.id
_entity.type
_entity.pdbx_description
1 polymer ?
#
loop_
_entity_poly.entity_id
_entity_poly.type
_entity_poly.pdbx_seq_one_letter_code
_entity_poly.pdbx_strand_id
1 'polypeptide(L)'
;MPVMPGKDEIASLLATAHRDIDPSIVRVVRIASPEEDDPNEPVKLLEVNPNTSPSGIVPIVFGADSPTVPFPSIVVEVTEEEFHQIESEKLSLPHGWRLTETIYPAS
;
A
#
# COMPACT_ATOMS: atom_id res chain seq x y z
N MET A 1 19.46 -2.90 22.42
CA MET A 1 18.03 -2.93 22.05
C MET A 1 17.96 -3.36 20.60
N PRO A 2 17.05 -4.25 20.19
CA PRO A 2 16.89 -4.54 18.77
C PRO A 2 16.43 -3.25 18.06
N VAL A 3 17.00 -2.99 16.88
CA VAL A 3 16.57 -1.91 16.01
C VAL A 3 15.18 -2.29 15.49
N MET A 4 14.18 -1.45 15.72
CA MET A 4 12.85 -1.67 15.16
C MET A 4 12.91 -1.42 13.64
N PRO A 5 12.25 -2.24 12.81
CA PRO A 5 12.23 -2.04 11.38
C PRO A 5 11.56 -0.70 11.03
N GLY A 6 12.08 -0.03 10.00
CA GLY A 6 11.51 1.22 9.50
C GLY A 6 10.22 0.99 8.71
N LYS A 7 9.45 2.06 8.45
CA LYS A 7 8.21 1.97 7.67
C LYS A 7 8.42 1.42 6.25
N ASP A 8 9.55 1.74 5.62
CA ASP A 8 9.88 1.27 4.27
C ASP A 8 10.20 -0.23 4.23
N GLU A 9 10.88 -0.72 5.27
CA GLU A 9 11.15 -2.14 5.45
C GLU A 9 9.84 -2.90 5.69
N ILE A 10 8.95 -2.35 6.51
CA ILE A 10 7.61 -2.93 6.73
C ILE A 10 6.74 -2.88 5.48
N ALA A 11 6.82 -1.81 4.68
CA ALA A 11 6.11 -1.73 3.41
C ALA A 11 6.56 -2.84 2.44
N SER A 12 7.86 -3.07 2.35
CA SER A 12 8.44 -4.13 1.51
C SER A 12 8.05 -5.53 1.98
N LEU A 13 8.06 -5.74 3.31
CA LEU A 13 7.61 -6.99 3.94
C LEU A 13 6.14 -7.27 3.64
N LEU A 14 5.27 -6.29 3.83
CA LEU A 14 3.82 -6.40 3.59
C LEU A 14 3.53 -6.66 2.10
N ALA A 15 4.17 -5.92 1.20
CA ALA A 15 4.04 -6.09 -0.24
C ALA A 15 4.41 -7.52 -0.68
N THR A 16 5.50 -8.07 -0.12
CA THR A 16 5.94 -9.44 -0.40
C THR A 16 4.91 -10.45 0.12
N ALA A 17 4.49 -10.30 1.39
CA ALA A 17 3.53 -11.21 2.01
C ALA A 17 2.18 -11.25 1.27
N HIS A 18 1.68 -10.09 0.83
CA HIS A 18 0.42 -10.02 0.08
C HIS A 18 0.52 -10.69 -1.28
N ARG A 19 1.63 -10.51 -2.02
CA ARG A 19 1.86 -11.22 -3.28
C ARG A 19 2.01 -12.73 -3.13
N ASP A 20 2.66 -13.18 -2.06
CA ASP A 20 2.80 -14.61 -1.78
C ASP A 20 1.44 -15.28 -1.51
N ILE A 21 0.52 -14.53 -0.89
CA ILE A 21 -0.86 -14.98 -0.62
C ILE A 21 -1.74 -14.88 -1.87
N ASP A 22 -1.68 -13.76 -2.58
CA ASP A 22 -2.39 -13.53 -3.83
C ASP A 22 -1.42 -13.21 -4.98
N PRO A 23 -1.02 -14.24 -5.75
CA PRO A 23 -0.14 -14.07 -6.90
C PRO A 23 -0.75 -13.22 -8.03
N SER A 24 -2.07 -12.97 -8.01
CA SER A 24 -2.72 -12.14 -9.03
C SER A 24 -2.48 -10.65 -8.84
N ILE A 25 -2.01 -10.20 -7.67
CA ILE A 25 -1.48 -8.84 -7.50
C ILE A 25 -0.31 -8.66 -8.47
N VAL A 26 -0.46 -7.76 -9.45
CA VAL A 26 0.55 -7.52 -10.49
C VAL A 26 1.46 -6.34 -10.16
N ARG A 27 1.04 -5.44 -9.26
CA ARG A 27 1.82 -4.27 -8.88
C ARG A 27 1.55 -3.89 -7.44
N VAL A 28 2.58 -3.46 -6.72
CA VAL A 28 2.45 -2.86 -5.39
C VAL A 28 3.20 -1.54 -5.35
N VAL A 29 2.50 -0.47 -4.97
CA VAL A 29 3.03 0.91 -4.91
C VAL A 29 2.86 1.46 -3.50
N ARG A 30 3.89 2.11 -2.96
CA ARG A 30 3.82 2.80 -1.68
C ARG A 30 2.99 4.07 -1.80
N ILE A 31 2.06 4.25 -0.87
CA ILE A 31 1.34 5.52 -0.69
C ILE A 31 1.97 6.28 0.47
N ALA A 32 2.39 7.53 0.26
CA ALA A 32 2.80 8.43 1.34
C ALA A 32 1.70 9.45 1.65
N SER A 33 1.61 9.88 2.90
CA SER A 33 0.81 11.03 3.31
C SER A 33 1.69 12.22 3.72
N PRO A 34 1.12 13.41 3.91
CA PRO A 34 1.86 14.54 4.47
C PRO A 34 2.43 14.32 5.87
N GLU A 35 1.92 13.33 6.61
CA GLU A 35 2.26 13.03 8.01
C GLU A 35 3.09 11.74 8.14
N GLU A 36 3.82 11.35 7.08
CA GLU A 36 4.53 10.06 7.03
C GLU A 36 5.60 9.89 8.12
N ASP A 37 6.15 11.00 8.65
CA ASP A 37 7.10 11.01 9.76
C ASP A 37 6.45 10.76 11.14
N ASP A 38 5.12 10.81 11.26
CA ASP A 38 4.41 10.50 12.52
C ASP A 38 4.50 9.00 12.80
N PRO A 39 5.00 8.56 13.97
CA PRO A 39 5.10 7.13 14.32
C PRO A 39 3.75 6.40 14.34
N ASN A 40 2.62 7.10 14.49
CA ASN A 40 1.28 6.53 14.47
C ASN A 40 0.70 6.44 13.05
N GLU A 41 1.31 7.11 12.08
CA GLU A 41 0.83 7.09 10.69
C GLU A 41 1.04 5.70 10.08
N PRO A 42 -0.02 5.05 9.54
CA PRO A 42 0.07 3.69 9.06
C PRO A 42 0.94 3.57 7.81
N VAL A 43 1.52 2.40 7.61
CA VAL A 43 2.13 2.00 6.34
C VAL A 43 1.02 1.73 5.33
N LYS A 44 1.06 2.37 4.17
CA LYS A 44 0.01 2.34 3.15
C LYS A 44 0.53 1.78 1.84
N LEU A 45 -0.19 0.83 1.28
CA LEU A 45 0.10 0.23 -0.02
C LEU A 45 -1.11 0.39 -0.96
N LEU A 46 -0.81 0.58 -2.23
CA LEU A 46 -1.75 0.39 -3.32
C LEU A 46 -1.39 -0.90 -4.05
N GLU A 47 -2.35 -1.80 -4.16
CA GLU A 47 -2.23 -3.08 -4.87
C GLU A 47 -3.05 -3.02 -6.14
N VAL A 48 -2.41 -3.30 -7.27
CA VAL A 48 -3.11 -3.46 -8.55
C VAL A 48 -3.35 -4.94 -8.76
N ASN A 49 -4.63 -5.32 -8.81
CA ASN A 49 -5.05 -6.70 -8.98
C ASN A 49 -6.11 -6.79 -10.09
N PRO A 50 -5.85 -7.45 -11.23
CA PRO A 50 -6.83 -7.63 -12.30
C PRO A 50 -8.02 -8.51 -11.89
N ASN A 51 -7.90 -9.28 -10.80
CA ASN A 51 -8.98 -10.11 -10.29
C ASN A 51 -9.89 -9.39 -9.28
N THR A 52 -9.52 -8.18 -8.82
CA THR A 52 -10.40 -7.40 -7.95
C THR A 52 -11.54 -6.75 -8.75
N SER A 53 -12.64 -6.41 -8.07
CA SER A 53 -13.74 -5.67 -8.69
C SER A 53 -13.50 -4.17 -8.57
N PRO A 54 -13.83 -3.37 -9.61
CA PRO A 54 -13.71 -1.92 -9.52
C PRO A 54 -14.57 -1.39 -8.38
N SER A 55 -13.98 -0.59 -7.50
CA SER A 55 -14.62 -0.09 -6.28
C SER A 55 -14.24 1.36 -5.92
N GLY A 56 -13.37 1.99 -6.70
CA GLY A 56 -12.73 3.25 -6.38
C GLY A 56 -11.66 3.08 -5.30
N ILE A 57 -11.46 4.13 -4.49
CA ILE A 57 -10.48 4.09 -3.40
C ILE A 57 -11.18 3.65 -2.12
N VAL A 58 -11.07 2.35 -1.79
CA VAL A 58 -11.61 1.76 -0.57
C VAL A 58 -10.45 1.30 0.33
N PRO A 59 -10.09 2.07 1.37
CA PRO A 59 -9.03 1.68 2.30
C PRO A 59 -9.44 0.52 3.21
N ILE A 60 -8.62 -0.53 3.25
CA ILE A 60 -8.73 -1.65 4.19
C ILE A 60 -7.68 -1.45 5.29
N VAL A 61 -8.12 -1.37 6.54
CA VAL A 61 -7.27 -1.05 7.70
C VAL A 61 -6.90 -2.33 8.45
N PHE A 62 -5.60 -2.51 8.69
CA PHE A 62 -5.04 -3.59 9.50
C PHE A 62 -4.37 -3.01 10.75
N GLY A 63 -4.63 -3.64 11.90
CA GLY A 63 -3.94 -3.31 13.14
C GLY A 63 -2.46 -3.73 13.09
N ALA A 64 -1.64 -3.10 13.93
CA ALA A 64 -0.26 -3.53 14.12
C ALA A 64 -0.22 -4.96 14.72
N ASP A 65 0.76 -5.76 14.30
CA ASP A 65 1.05 -7.09 14.83
C ASP A 65 2.50 -7.15 15.33
N SER A 66 2.70 -6.55 16.50
CA SER A 66 4.02 -6.48 17.14
C SER A 66 4.49 -7.87 17.62
N PRO A 67 5.78 -8.21 17.45
CA PRO A 67 6.88 -7.31 17.07
C PRO A 67 7.18 -7.24 15.57
N THR A 68 6.55 -8.08 14.74
CA THR A 68 6.92 -8.27 13.32
C THR A 68 6.48 -7.11 12.44
N VAL A 69 5.25 -6.61 12.66
CA VAL A 69 4.68 -5.46 11.95
C VAL A 69 4.28 -4.41 13.01
N PRO A 70 5.22 -3.56 13.45
CA PRO A 70 4.99 -2.66 14.59
C PRO A 70 4.11 -1.44 14.25
N PHE A 71 3.81 -1.20 12.97
CA PHE A 71 2.93 -0.12 12.52
C PHE A 71 1.57 -0.69 12.07
N PRO A 72 0.46 0.03 12.29
CA PRO A 72 -0.76 -0.27 11.56
C PRO A 72 -0.52 -0.12 10.05
N SER A 73 -1.34 -0.78 9.24
CA SER A 73 -1.26 -0.67 7.79
C SER A 73 -2.61 -0.44 7.13
N ILE A 74 -2.56 0.13 5.93
CA ILE A 74 -3.71 0.33 5.06
C ILE A 74 -3.37 -0.23 3.69
N VAL A 75 -4.28 -1.00 3.12
CA VAL A 75 -4.19 -1.43 1.73
C VAL A 75 -5.36 -0.88 0.96
N VAL A 76 -5.08 -0.37 -0.24
CA VAL A 76 -6.08 -0.04 -1.23
C VAL A 76 -5.86 -0.98 -2.40
N GLU A 77 -6.87 -1.78 -2.73
CA GLU A 77 -6.83 -2.65 -3.89
C GLU A 77 -7.60 -2.02 -5.05
N VAL A 78 -7.00 -2.00 -6.24
CA VAL A 78 -7.59 -1.39 -7.44
C VAL A 78 -7.37 -2.26 -8.67
N THR A 79 -8.22 -2.07 -9.67
CA THR A 79 -8.02 -2.60 -11.02
C THR A 79 -6.91 -1.83 -11.76
N GLU A 80 -6.41 -2.38 -12.87
CA GLU A 80 -5.45 -1.67 -13.74
C GLU A 80 -6.01 -0.35 -14.28
N GLU A 81 -7.30 -0.32 -14.63
CA GLU A 81 -7.96 0.88 -15.13
C GLU A 81 -8.04 1.98 -14.05
N GLU A 82 -8.38 1.62 -12.81
CA GLU A 82 -8.38 2.55 -11.68
C GLU A 82 -6.98 3.05 -11.36
N PHE A 83 -5.96 2.19 -11.45
CA PHE A 83 -4.57 2.61 -11.31
C PHE A 83 -4.19 3.66 -12.36
N HIS A 84 -4.53 3.44 -13.63
CA HIS A 84 -4.31 4.44 -14.69
C HIS A 84 -5.10 5.73 -14.46
N GLN A 85 -6.28 5.66 -13.87
CA GLN A 85 -7.05 6.84 -13.47
C GLN A 85 -6.37 7.60 -12.32
N ILE A 86 -5.72 6.90 -11.39
CA ILE A 86 -4.92 7.53 -10.32
C ILE A 86 -3.69 8.20 -10.91
N GLU A 87 -2.95 7.52 -11.79
CA GLU A 87 -1.77 8.09 -12.47
C GLU A 87 -2.12 9.33 -13.31
N SER A 88 -3.29 9.32 -13.94
CA SER A 88 -3.79 10.45 -14.74
C SER A 88 -4.62 11.47 -13.97
N GLU A 89 -4.62 11.40 -12.63
CA GLU A 89 -5.33 12.30 -11.71
C GLU A 89 -6.86 12.36 -11.91
N LYS A 90 -7.45 11.39 -12.62
CA LYS A 90 -8.90 11.24 -12.80
C LYS A 90 -9.59 10.58 -11.60
N LEU A 91 -8.84 9.79 -10.83
CA LEU A 91 -9.26 9.20 -9.56
C LEU A 91 -8.30 9.64 -8.46
N SER A 92 -8.78 10.44 -7.51
CA SER A 92 -7.92 11.01 -6.47
C SER A 92 -7.79 10.10 -5.26
N LEU A 93 -6.57 9.93 -4.76
CA LEU A 93 -6.33 9.38 -3.42
C LEU A 93 -6.76 10.39 -2.34
N PRO A 94 -7.32 9.94 -1.21
CA PRO A 94 -7.83 10.83 -0.16
C PRO A 94 -6.70 11.49 0.64
N HIS A 95 -7.05 12.49 1.46
CA HIS A 95 -6.17 13.05 2.50
C HIS A 95 -4.78 13.52 2.02
N GLY A 96 -4.68 13.95 0.76
CA GLY A 96 -3.39 14.38 0.20
C GLY A 96 -2.40 13.23 -0.05
N TRP A 97 -2.86 11.97 -0.02
CA TRP A 97 -2.04 10.80 -0.32
C TRP A 97 -1.46 10.85 -1.72
N ARG A 98 -0.24 10.35 -1.88
CA ARG A 98 0.50 10.30 -3.14
C ARG A 98 1.15 8.94 -3.34
N LEU A 99 1.13 8.48 -4.59
CA LEU A 99 1.97 7.36 -5.00
C LEU A 99 3.43 7.80 -4.95
N THR A 100 4.30 6.94 -4.42
CA THR A 100 5.73 7.24 -4.27
C THR A 100 6.57 6.16 -4.95
N GLU A 101 7.06 5.18 -4.20
CA GLU A 101 7.90 4.10 -4.71
C GLU A 101 7.06 2.94 -5.25
N THR A 102 7.41 2.41 -6.41
CA THR A 102 6.88 1.11 -6.86
C THR A 102 7.75 0.01 -6.27
N ILE A 103 7.22 -0.72 -5.29
CA ILE A 103 7.91 -1.81 -4.60
C ILE A 103 7.94 -3.06 -5.48
N TYR A 104 6.82 -3.33 -6.16
CA TYR A 104 6.72 -4.42 -7.13
C TYR A 104 6.13 -3.90 -8.44
N PRO A 105 6.89 -3.90 -9.56
CA PRO A 105 6.39 -3.48 -10.86
C PRO A 105 5.55 -4.58 -11.52
N ALA A 106 4.66 -4.16 -12.44
CA ALA A 106 4.00 -5.10 -13.35
C ALA A 106 5.04 -5.91 -14.14
N SER A 107 4.87 -7.23 -14.17
CA SER A 107 5.70 -8.15 -14.98
C SER A 107 5.26 -8.18 -16.44
#